data_AF-A0A7C7IKG0-F1
#
_entry.id   AF-A0A7C7IKG0-F1
#
_cell.length_a   1.000
_cell.length_b   1.000
_cell.length_c   1.000
_cell.angle_alpha   90.00
_cell.angle_beta   90.00
_cell.angle_gamma   90.00
#
_symmetry.space_group_name_H-M   'P 1'
#
loop_
_entity.id
_entity.type
_entity.pdbx_description
1 polymer ?
#
loop_
_entity_poly.entity_id
_entity_poly.type
_entity_poly.pdbx_seq_one_letter_code
_entity_poly.pdbx_strand_id
1 'polypeptide(L)'
;MPLNKVTNHIDELYKNTQAYIESTMEYYKLFAFKKLTESSSMLVTMLVAGSIFLIFIGFLSFGAAFLIGDALDSYAAGFFIVAGFYLVVFILFLLFGRNVFDSFILTKFSKMFFNESTIDEVLDEPLQTEVDSQ
;
A
#
# COMPACT_ATOMS: atom_id res chain seq x y z
N MET A 1 -20.01 -25.16 -48.80
CA MET A 1 -19.00 -25.26 -47.72
C MET A 1 -19.00 -23.94 -46.95
N PRO A 2 -19.63 -23.88 -45.75
CA PRO A 2 -19.75 -22.66 -44.93
C PRO A 2 -18.63 -22.48 -43.88
N LEU A 3 -17.80 -23.49 -43.64
CA LEU A 3 -16.78 -23.49 -42.58
C LEU A 3 -15.59 -22.56 -42.85
N ASN A 4 -15.26 -22.33 -44.12
CA ASN A 4 -14.17 -21.46 -44.56
C ASN A 4 -14.38 -19.97 -44.25
N LYS A 5 -15.63 -19.50 -44.16
CA LYS A 5 -15.93 -18.11 -43.76
C LYS A 5 -15.66 -17.89 -42.28
N VAL A 6 -15.94 -18.89 -41.44
CA VAL A 6 -15.72 -18.81 -39.99
C VAL A 6 -14.22 -18.79 -39.69
N THR A 7 -13.42 -19.64 -40.34
CA THR A 7 -11.96 -19.63 -40.19
C THR A 7 -11.34 -18.29 -40.58
N ASN A 8 -11.75 -17.69 -41.72
CA ASN A 8 -11.22 -16.40 -42.14
C ASN A 8 -11.57 -15.25 -41.18
N HIS A 9 -12.78 -15.25 -40.59
CA HIS A 9 -13.15 -14.24 -39.60
C HIS A 9 -12.37 -14.44 -38.29
N ILE A 10 -12.14 -15.70 -37.87
CA ILE A 10 -11.35 -15.99 -36.67
C ILE A 10 -9.88 -15.60 -36.89
N ASP A 11 -9.33 -15.80 -38.09
CA ASP A 11 -7.97 -15.36 -38.43
C ASP A 11 -7.85 -13.82 -38.45
N GLU A 12 -8.83 -13.09 -38.99
CA GLU A 12 -8.84 -11.62 -38.93
C GLU A 12 -9.00 -11.08 -37.51
N LEU A 13 -9.85 -11.72 -36.68
CA LEU A 13 -10.00 -11.38 -35.27
C LEU A 13 -8.73 -11.65 -34.47
N TYR A 14 -8.05 -12.77 -34.75
CA TYR A 14 -6.76 -13.10 -34.12
C TYR A 14 -5.69 -12.06 -34.50
N LYS A 15 -5.65 -11.66 -35.77
CA LYS A 15 -4.69 -10.67 -36.28
C LYS A 15 -4.92 -9.27 -35.71
N ASN A 16 -6.18 -8.83 -35.60
CA ASN A 16 -6.53 -7.55 -35.00
C ASN A 16 -6.33 -7.53 -33.48
N THR A 17 -6.62 -8.64 -32.79
CA THR A 17 -6.36 -8.79 -31.36
C THR A 17 -4.86 -8.77 -31.07
N GLN A 18 -4.06 -9.43 -31.92
CA GLN A 18 -2.60 -9.43 -31.79
C GLN A 18 -1.99 -8.04 -32.00
N ALA A 19 -2.49 -7.26 -32.98
CA ALA A 19 -2.09 -5.88 -33.19
C ALA A 19 -2.50 -4.95 -32.02
N TYR A 20 -3.66 -5.20 -31.40
CA TYR A 20 -4.12 -4.47 -30.22
C TYR A 20 -3.28 -4.80 -28.98
N ILE A 21 -2.92 -6.08 -28.79
CA ILE A 21 -2.05 -6.54 -27.70
C ILE A 21 -0.63 -6.01 -27.88
N GLU A 22 -0.09 -5.98 -29.11
CA GLU A 22 1.21 -5.37 -29.41
C GLU A 22 1.23 -3.87 -29.09
N SER A 23 0.18 -3.13 -29.44
CA SER A 23 0.07 -1.70 -29.13
C SER A 23 -0.11 -1.45 -27.62
N THR A 24 -0.81 -2.35 -26.91
CA THR A 24 -0.99 -2.30 -25.45
C THR A 24 0.31 -2.62 -24.69
N MET A 25 1.18 -3.47 -25.26
CA MET A 25 2.45 -3.88 -24.67
C MET A 25 3.45 -2.72 -24.49
N GLU A 26 3.44 -1.77 -25.43
CA GLU A 26 4.31 -0.59 -25.38
C GLU A 26 3.86 0.41 -24.30
N TYR A 27 2.54 0.59 -24.15
CA TYR A 27 1.95 1.40 -23.09
C TYR A 27 2.17 0.80 -21.70
N TYR A 28 2.04 -0.52 -21.56
CA TYR A 28 2.31 -1.22 -20.29
C TYR A 28 3.77 -1.15 -19.87
N LYS A 29 4.71 -1.16 -20.82
CA LYS A 29 6.14 -0.95 -20.53
C LYS A 29 6.39 0.42 -19.90
N LEU A 30 5.86 1.49 -20.49
CA LEU A 30 6.01 2.85 -19.96
C LEU A 30 5.24 3.05 -18.66
N PHE A 31 4.03 2.50 -18.55
CA PHE A 31 3.21 2.58 -17.34
C PHE A 31 3.85 1.81 -16.18
N ALA A 32 4.34 0.58 -16.41
CA ALA A 32 5.09 -0.17 -15.42
C ALA A 32 6.38 0.57 -15.03
N PHE A 33 7.12 1.13 -15.98
CA PHE A 33 8.35 1.89 -15.68
C PHE A 33 8.06 3.16 -14.85
N LYS A 34 6.98 3.88 -15.18
CA LYS A 34 6.53 5.07 -14.42
C LYS A 34 6.06 4.68 -13.02
N LYS A 35 5.25 3.63 -12.89
CA LYS A 35 4.71 3.13 -11.61
C LYS A 35 5.81 2.55 -10.72
N LEU A 36 6.81 1.89 -11.29
CA LEU A 36 8.02 1.44 -10.58
C LEU A 36 8.86 2.62 -10.08
N THR A 37 9.03 3.66 -10.90
CA THR A 37 9.83 4.84 -10.54
C THR A 37 9.14 5.66 -9.44
N GLU A 38 7.82 5.83 -9.52
CA GLU A 38 7.02 6.56 -8.54
C GLU A 38 6.90 5.78 -7.21
N SER A 39 6.63 4.48 -7.29
CA SER A 39 6.61 3.59 -6.12
C SER A 39 7.98 3.54 -5.42
N SER A 40 9.07 3.41 -6.19
CA SER A 40 10.42 3.43 -5.64
C SER A 40 10.74 4.75 -4.95
N SER A 41 10.42 5.90 -5.57
CA SER A 41 10.62 7.21 -4.95
C SER A 41 9.81 7.39 -3.67
N MET A 42 8.57 6.88 -3.63
CA MET A 42 7.72 6.97 -2.43
C MET A 42 8.27 6.11 -1.29
N LEU A 43 8.67 4.87 -1.58
CA LEU A 43 9.25 3.96 -0.59
C LEU A 43 10.58 4.47 -0.05
N VAL A 44 11.48 4.92 -0.93
CA VAL A 44 12.77 5.49 -0.53
C VAL A 44 12.57 6.74 0.30
N THR A 45 11.69 7.66 -0.12
CA THR A 45 11.40 8.88 0.65
C THR A 45 10.79 8.56 2.01
N MET A 46 9.87 7.59 2.09
CA MET A 46 9.28 7.15 3.36
C MET A 46 10.32 6.51 4.29
N LEU A 47 11.24 5.71 3.74
CA LEU A 47 12.32 5.08 4.49
C LEU A 47 13.33 6.13 4.99
N VAL A 48 13.73 7.06 4.14
CA VAL A 48 14.64 8.16 4.52
C VAL A 48 14.00 9.07 5.57
N ALA A 49 12.75 9.49 5.37
CA ALA A 49 12.03 10.29 6.36
C ALA A 49 11.83 9.53 7.67
N GLY A 50 11.45 8.25 7.59
CA GLY A 50 11.25 7.39 8.76
C GLY A 50 12.54 7.15 9.54
N SER A 51 13.66 6.94 8.85
CA SER A 51 14.97 6.75 9.49
C SER A 51 15.45 8.01 10.19
N ILE A 52 15.33 9.19 9.57
CA ILE A 52 15.63 10.46 10.24
C ILE A 52 14.74 10.66 11.47
N PHE A 53 13.45 10.35 11.36
CA PHE A 53 12.50 10.46 12.46
C PHE A 53 12.84 9.50 13.62
N LEU A 54 13.21 8.25 13.32
CA LEU A 54 13.65 7.28 14.32
C LEU A 54 14.92 7.73 15.04
N ILE A 55 15.90 8.26 14.30
CA ILE A 55 17.13 8.80 14.90
C ILE A 55 16.79 9.96 15.84
N PHE A 56 15.93 10.88 15.41
CA PHE A 56 15.49 12.02 16.22
C PHE A 56 14.84 11.56 17.54
N ILE A 57 13.89 10.63 17.48
CA ILE A 57 13.26 10.05 18.68
C ILE A 57 14.27 9.32 19.57
N GLY A 58 15.23 8.60 18.97
CA GLY A 58 16.27 7.88 19.70
C GLY A 58 17.15 8.85 20.50
N PHE A 59 17.60 9.94 19.87
CA PHE A 59 18.34 10.99 20.55
C PHE A 59 17.53 11.66 21.67
N LEU A 60 16.25 11.93 21.43
CA LEU A 60 15.37 12.49 22.45
C LEU A 60 15.22 11.54 23.65
N SER A 61 15.09 10.24 23.39
CA SER A 61 14.99 9.22 24.43
C SER A 61 16.28 9.09 25.24
N PHE A 62 17.45 9.11 24.59
CA PHE A 62 18.73 9.12 25.30
C PHE A 62 18.89 10.41 26.10
N GLY A 63 18.57 11.57 25.52
CA GLY A 63 18.61 12.85 26.22
C GLY A 63 17.72 12.88 27.45
N ALA A 64 16.49 12.37 27.35
CA ALA A 64 15.57 12.26 28.48
C ALA A 64 16.10 11.30 29.57
N ALA A 65 16.68 10.16 29.19
CA ALA A 65 17.29 9.23 30.14
C ALA A 65 18.49 9.86 30.86
N PHE A 66 19.32 10.63 30.15
CA PHE A 66 20.44 11.35 30.74
C PHE A 66 19.97 12.48 31.68
N LEU A 67 18.98 13.27 31.28
CA LEU A 67 18.42 14.36 32.10
C LEU A 67 17.80 13.83 33.40
N ILE A 68 17.01 12.76 33.31
CA ILE A 68 16.41 12.11 34.48
C ILE A 68 17.50 11.43 35.32
N GLY A 69 18.47 10.79 34.69
CA GLY A 69 19.59 10.14 35.37
C GLY A 69 20.47 11.10 36.15
N ASP A 70 20.78 12.26 35.57
CA ASP A 70 21.55 13.34 36.20
C ASP A 70 20.79 13.96 37.38
N ALA A 71 19.48 14.21 37.20
CA ALA A 71 18.62 14.70 38.29
C ALA A 71 18.49 13.72 39.47
N LEU A 72 18.69 12.42 39.24
CA LEU A 72 18.67 11.37 40.26
C LEU A 72 20.07 11.02 40.80
N ASP A 73 21.13 11.71 40.37
CA ASP A 73 22.54 11.44 40.68
C ASP A 73 22.97 9.99 40.30
N SER A 74 22.18 9.34 39.44
CA SER A 74 22.35 7.93 39.05
C SER A 74 21.77 7.68 37.67
N TYR A 75 22.64 7.54 36.68
CA TYR A 75 22.26 7.20 35.31
C TYR A 75 21.46 5.89 35.22
N ALA A 76 21.77 4.90 36.06
CA ALA A 76 21.06 3.63 36.10
C ALA A 76 19.58 3.82 36.47
N ALA A 77 19.27 4.70 37.43
CA ALA A 77 17.90 5.00 37.81
C ALA A 77 17.14 5.73 36.69
N GLY A 78 17.82 6.64 35.97
CA GLY A 78 17.26 7.32 34.80
C GLY A 78 16.83 6.36 33.69
N PHE A 79 17.67 5.40 33.34
CA PHE A 79 17.31 4.36 32.37
C PHE A 79 16.16 3.47 32.86
N PHE A 80 16.10 3.14 34.15
CA PHE A 80 15.04 2.30 34.71
C PHE A 80 13.66 2.98 34.65
N ILE A 81 13.61 4.29 34.95
CA ILE A 81 12.37 5.08 34.87
C ILE A 81 11.90 5.19 33.42
N VAL A 82 12.81 5.50 32.50
CA VAL A 82 12.46 5.59 31.07
C VAL A 82 12.00 4.23 30.53
N ALA A 83 12.67 3.15 30.91
CA ALA A 83 12.25 1.79 30.54
C ALA A 83 10.87 1.44 31.11
N GLY A 84 10.59 1.79 32.37
CA GLY A 84 9.28 1.62 32.99
C GLY A 84 8.19 2.42 32.27
N PHE A 85 8.47 3.67 31.90
CA PHE A 85 7.55 4.49 31.12
C PHE A 85 7.24 3.86 29.75
N TYR A 86 8.26 3.39 29.02
CA TYR A 86 8.05 2.69 27.74
C TYR A 86 7.24 1.41 27.91
N LEU A 87 7.42 0.67 29.00
CA LEU A 87 6.65 -0.54 29.30
C LEU A 87 5.16 -0.19 29.52
N VAL A 88 4.88 0.87 30.27
CA VAL A 88 3.51 1.36 30.48
C VAL A 88 2.87 1.78 29.15
N VAL A 89 3.58 2.55 28.34
CA VAL A 89 3.12 2.94 26.99
C VAL A 89 2.86 1.69 26.13
N PHE A 90 3.74 0.70 26.17
CA PHE A 90 3.58 -0.55 25.43
C PHE A 90 2.33 -1.33 25.85
N ILE A 91 2.06 -1.44 27.16
CA ILE A 91 0.84 -2.07 27.69
C ILE A 91 -0.41 -1.32 27.22
N LEU A 92 -0.41 0.02 27.31
CA LEU A 92 -1.48 0.87 26.80
C LEU A 92 -1.70 0.64 25.30
N PHE A 93 -0.62 0.56 24.54
CA PHE A 93 -0.66 0.30 23.10
C PHE A 93 -1.19 -1.10 22.78
N LEU A 94 -0.93 -2.11 23.61
CA LEU A 94 -1.46 -3.46 23.42
C LEU A 94 -2.96 -3.51 23.72
N LEU A 95 -3.41 -2.77 24.74
CA LEU A 95 -4.82 -2.66 25.11
C LEU A 95 -5.65 -1.87 24.09
N PHE A 96 -5.15 -0.70 23.68
CA PHE A 96 -5.81 0.19 22.72
C PHE A 96 -5.58 -0.21 21.27
N GLY A 97 -4.40 -0.76 20.96
CA GLY A 97 -3.92 -1.02 19.61
C GLY A 97 -4.87 -1.86 18.79
N ARG A 98 -5.61 -2.77 19.41
CA ARG A 98 -6.65 -3.55 18.72
C ARG A 98 -7.74 -2.66 18.10
N ASN A 99 -8.13 -1.56 18.74
CA ASN A 99 -9.14 -0.64 18.23
C ASN A 99 -8.55 0.46 17.31
N VAL A 100 -7.30 0.89 17.54
CA VAL A 100 -6.70 2.01 16.76
C VAL A 100 -6.11 1.54 15.43
N PHE A 101 -5.52 0.33 15.38
CA PHE A 101 -4.94 -0.20 14.15
C PHE A 101 -6.01 -0.42 13.09
N ASP A 102 -7.13 -1.05 13.45
CA ASP A 102 -8.20 -1.38 12.50
C ASP A 102 -8.75 -0.13 11.80
N SER A 103 -9.00 0.96 12.51
CA SER A 103 -9.46 2.22 11.89
C SER A 103 -8.39 2.93 11.05
N PHE A 104 -7.11 2.90 11.47
CA PHE A 104 -6.04 3.57 10.74
C PHE A 104 -5.64 2.80 9.46
N ILE A 105 -5.47 1.47 9.57
CA ILE A 105 -5.19 0.57 8.45
C ILE A 105 -6.37 0.63 7.47
N LEU A 106 -7.61 0.39 7.91
CA LEU A 106 -8.72 0.23 6.97
C LEU A 106 -9.03 1.54 6.22
N THR A 107 -8.88 2.71 6.85
CA THR A 107 -9.15 3.99 6.18
C THR A 107 -8.07 4.37 5.15
N LYS A 108 -6.79 4.10 5.44
CA LYS A 108 -5.66 4.37 4.53
C LYS A 108 -5.60 3.34 3.40
N PHE A 109 -5.81 2.07 3.71
CA PHE A 109 -5.84 0.99 2.71
C PHE A 109 -7.10 1.04 1.85
N SER A 110 -8.28 1.37 2.42
CA SER A 110 -9.51 1.53 1.64
C SER A 110 -9.35 2.58 0.55
N LYS A 111 -8.81 3.76 0.84
CA LYS A 111 -8.59 4.80 -0.20
C LYS A 111 -7.55 4.41 -1.25
N MET A 112 -6.59 3.54 -0.91
CA MET A 112 -5.55 3.08 -1.83
C MET A 112 -6.01 1.89 -2.70
N PHE A 113 -6.90 1.04 -2.17
CA PHE A 113 -7.45 -0.12 -2.88
C PHE A 113 -8.77 0.15 -3.61
N PHE A 114 -9.66 0.99 -3.07
CA PHE A 114 -10.94 1.32 -3.71
C PHE A 114 -10.84 2.38 -4.81
N ASN A 115 -9.63 2.80 -5.20
CA ASN A 115 -9.46 3.79 -6.25
C ASN A 115 -8.85 3.23 -7.56
N GLU A 116 -8.78 1.91 -7.77
CA GLU A 116 -8.36 1.46 -9.12
C GLU A 116 -9.06 0.26 -9.80
N SER A 117 -9.57 -0.83 -9.20
CA SER A 117 -9.86 -1.96 -10.13
C SER A 117 -10.66 -3.21 -9.71
N THR A 118 -11.78 -3.22 -8.99
CA THR A 118 -12.51 -4.53 -8.92
C THR A 118 -14.01 -4.58 -8.62
N ILE A 119 -14.70 -3.54 -8.13
CA ILE A 119 -16.11 -3.74 -7.75
C ILE A 119 -17.08 -3.39 -8.89
N ASP A 120 -16.79 -2.35 -9.69
CA ASP A 120 -17.70 -1.89 -10.74
C ASP A 120 -17.65 -2.75 -12.01
N GLU A 121 -16.51 -3.40 -12.31
CA GLU A 121 -16.34 -4.23 -13.52
C GLU A 121 -17.13 -5.55 -13.46
N VAL A 122 -17.45 -6.05 -12.25
CA VAL A 122 -18.16 -7.34 -12.07
C VAL A 122 -19.69 -7.18 -12.05
N LEU A 123 -20.21 -5.94 -11.98
CA LEU A 123 -21.65 -5.67 -11.88
C LEU A 123 -22.33 -5.33 -13.21
N ASP A 124 -21.58 -5.03 -14.27
CA ASP A 124 -22.15 -4.68 -15.58
C ASP A 124 -22.29 -5.89 -16.54
N GLU A 125 -21.61 -7.02 -16.30
CA GLU A 125 -21.54 -8.10 -17.31
C GLU A 125 -22.74 -9.08 -17.37
N PRO A 126 -23.53 -9.40 -16.32
CA PRO A 126 -24.60 -10.39 -16.48
C PRO A 126 -26.00 -9.85 -16.79
N LEU A 127 -26.28 -8.53 -16.68
CA LEU A 127 -27.67 -8.04 -16.60
C LEU A 127 -28.23 -7.44 -17.90
N GLN A 128 -27.40 -7.14 -18.92
CA GLN A 128 -27.88 -6.54 -20.18
C GLN A 128 -28.31 -7.57 -21.23
N THR A 129 -27.93 -8.85 -21.11
CA THR A 129 -28.25 -9.87 -22.11
C THR A 129 -29.66 -10.47 -21.96
N GLU A 130 -30.39 -10.20 -20.88
CA GLU A 130 -31.78 -10.66 -20.70
C GLU A 130 -32.85 -9.66 -21.16
N VAL A 131 -32.57 -8.35 -21.17
CA VAL A 131 -33.64 -7.34 -21.36
C VAL A 131 -33.93 -7.02 -22.82
N ASP A 132 -33.02 -7.28 -23.76
CA ASP A 132 -33.22 -6.97 -25.20
C ASP A 132 -33.82 -8.14 -26.00
N SER A 133 -34.33 -9.16 -25.31
CA SER A 133 -35.00 -10.34 -25.91
C SER A 133 -36.52 -10.40 -25.64
N GLN A 134 -37.14 -9.29 -25.23
CA GLN A 134 -38.60 -9.10 -25.30
C GLN A 134 -38.99 -7.93 -26.20
#